data_AF-A0AAP8HUU5-F1
#
_entry.id   AF-A0AAP8HUU5-F1
#
_cell.length_a   1.000
_cell.length_b   1.000
_cell.length_c   1.000
_cell.angle_alpha   90.00
_cell.angle_beta   90.00
_cell.angle_gamma   90.00
#
_symmetry.space_group_name_H-M   'P 1'
#
loop_
_entity.id
_entity.type
_entity.pdbx_description
1 polymer ?
#
loop_
_entity_poly.entity_id
_entity_poly.type
_entity_poly.pdbx_seq_one_letter_code
_entity_poly.pdbx_strand_id
1 'polypeptide(L)'
;MPYLPGPEFSVDILADKGEILAAVGRRKEGAIQYLVNEGSAWELACDCARVMKADGLVNVQTRNDVNGNPVLLETNMRPSGGVGYTLHSGVNLPGLFAAFKLGLMSED
;
A
#
# COMPACT_ATOMS: atom_id res chain seq x y z
N MET A 1 -9.54 -10.44 -17.54
CA MET A 1 -9.70 -10.34 -16.07
C MET A 1 -11.19 -10.41 -15.76
N PRO A 2 -11.64 -11.18 -14.75
CA PRO A 2 -13.06 -11.19 -14.37
C PRO A 2 -13.54 -9.78 -14.00
N TYR A 3 -14.85 -9.56 -14.05
CA TYR A 3 -15.42 -8.30 -13.58
C TYR A 3 -15.28 -8.20 -12.05
N LEU A 4 -14.67 -7.10 -11.58
CA LEU A 4 -14.48 -6.82 -10.16
C LEU A 4 -15.35 -5.62 -9.77
N PRO A 5 -16.49 -5.83 -9.08
CA PRO A 5 -17.41 -4.74 -8.74
C PRO A 5 -16.77 -3.71 -7.79
N GLY A 6 -15.73 -4.09 -7.06
CA GLY A 6 -15.06 -3.23 -6.09
C GLY A 6 -15.71 -3.31 -4.70
N PRO A 7 -15.28 -2.46 -3.75
CA PRO A 7 -14.45 -1.27 -3.95
C PRO A 7 -12.99 -1.57 -4.29
N GLU A 8 -12.28 -0.53 -4.73
CA GLU A 8 -10.85 -0.55 -5.02
C GLU A 8 -10.06 -0.01 -3.82
N PHE A 9 -8.98 -0.68 -3.48
CA PHE A 9 -8.05 -0.29 -2.43
C PHE A 9 -6.65 -0.12 -3.02
N SER A 10 -5.88 0.77 -2.41
CA SER A 10 -4.51 1.07 -2.76
C SER A 10 -3.71 1.22 -1.47
N VAL A 11 -2.67 0.42 -1.31
CA VAL A 11 -1.80 0.46 -0.12
C VAL A 11 -0.42 0.92 -0.55
N ASP A 12 -0.02 2.08 -0.04
CA ASP A 12 1.32 2.63 -0.21
C ASP A 12 2.21 2.07 0.91
N ILE A 13 3.32 1.43 0.54
CA ILE A 13 4.17 0.64 1.42
C ILE A 13 5.62 1.12 1.30
N LEU A 14 6.29 1.29 2.42
CA LEU A 14 7.74 1.35 2.52
C LEU A 14 8.25 -0.01 3.01
N ALA A 15 9.12 -0.65 2.25
CA ALA A 15 9.67 -1.97 2.58
C ALA A 15 11.20 -2.03 2.43
N ASP A 16 11.86 -2.95 3.14
CA ASP A 16 13.26 -3.36 2.88
C ASP A 16 13.31 -4.88 2.62
N LYS A 17 13.61 -5.27 1.38
CA LYS A 17 13.75 -6.68 0.95
C LYS A 17 12.58 -7.59 1.38
N GLY A 18 11.37 -7.04 1.42
CA GLY A 18 10.14 -7.70 1.84
C GLY A 18 9.70 -7.41 3.28
N GLU A 19 10.55 -6.82 4.12
CA GLU A 19 10.14 -6.38 5.45
C GLU A 19 9.33 -5.09 5.36
N ILE A 20 8.23 -4.98 6.10
CA ILE A 20 7.28 -3.87 5.97
C ILE A 20 7.58 -2.83 7.06
N LEU A 21 8.24 -1.73 6.68
CA LEU A 21 8.59 -0.65 7.61
C LEU A 21 7.41 0.27 7.92
N ALA A 22 6.58 0.55 6.91
CA ALA A 22 5.34 1.30 7.06
C ALA A 22 4.38 1.00 5.91
N ALA A 23 3.07 1.03 6.18
CA ALA A 23 2.05 0.86 5.14
C ALA A 23 0.81 1.69 5.46
N VAL A 24 0.28 2.38 4.44
CA VAL A 24 -0.93 3.20 4.55
C VAL A 24 -1.89 2.79 3.45
N GLY A 25 -3.06 2.29 3.83
CA GLY A 25 -4.10 1.87 2.91
C GLY A 25 -5.14 2.97 2.66
N ARG A 26 -5.65 2.97 1.43
CA ARG A 26 -6.64 3.92 0.93
C ARG A 26 -7.73 3.17 0.18
N ARG A 27 -8.99 3.40 0.51
CA ARG A 27 -10.15 2.93 -0.25
C ARG A 27 -10.67 4.06 -1.13
N LYS A 28 -10.84 3.79 -2.41
CA LYS A 28 -11.36 4.75 -3.38
C LYS A 28 -12.89 4.61 -3.53
N GLU A 29 -13.60 5.72 -3.40
CA GLU A 29 -15.04 5.81 -3.62
C GLU A 29 -15.35 7.05 -4.46
N GLY A 30 -15.44 6.86 -5.78
CA GLY A 30 -15.49 7.97 -6.72
C GLY A 30 -14.23 8.84 -6.64
N ALA A 31 -14.41 10.13 -6.30
CA ALA A 31 -13.32 11.08 -6.08
C ALA A 31 -12.78 11.09 -4.63
N ILE A 32 -13.46 10.41 -3.70
CA ILE A 32 -13.12 10.41 -2.27
C ILE A 32 -12.14 9.27 -1.97
N GLN A 33 -11.21 9.55 -1.07
CA GLN A 33 -10.24 8.59 -0.54
C GLN A 33 -10.46 8.44 0.96
N TYR A 34 -10.69 7.20 1.42
CA TYR A 34 -10.80 6.87 2.84
C TYR A 34 -9.52 6.16 3.30
N LEU A 35 -8.98 6.53 4.46
CA LEU A 35 -7.87 5.80 5.06
C LEU A 35 -8.38 4.46 5.62
N VAL A 36 -7.70 3.37 5.27
CA VAL A 36 -8.03 2.01 5.70
C VAL A 36 -6.72 1.25 5.92
N ASN A 37 -6.25 1.19 7.16
CA ASN A 37 -4.95 0.62 7.53
C ASN A 37 -5.06 -0.78 8.16
N GLU A 38 -6.17 -1.46 7.95
CA GLU A 38 -6.46 -2.79 8.49
C GLU A 38 -7.39 -3.58 7.55
N GLY A 39 -7.53 -4.88 7.83
CA GLY A 39 -8.42 -5.78 7.10
C GLY A 39 -7.80 -6.43 5.87
N SER A 40 -8.56 -7.34 5.26
CA SER A 40 -8.05 -8.30 4.27
C SER A 40 -7.41 -7.67 3.03
N ALA A 41 -7.91 -6.51 2.58
CA ALA A 41 -7.32 -5.80 1.44
C ALA A 41 -5.93 -5.23 1.77
N TRP A 42 -5.74 -4.76 3.00
CA TRP A 42 -4.48 -4.24 3.50
C TRP A 42 -3.49 -5.37 3.78
N GLU A 43 -3.95 -6.46 4.41
CA GLU A 43 -3.15 -7.66 4.67
C GLU A 43 -2.64 -8.29 3.38
N LEU A 44 -3.53 -8.49 2.39
CA LEU A 44 -3.16 -9.01 1.07
C LEU A 44 -2.10 -8.15 0.40
N ALA A 45 -2.21 -6.83 0.52
CA ALA A 45 -1.23 -5.90 -0.05
C ALA A 45 0.16 -6.05 0.60
N CYS A 46 0.22 -6.13 1.94
CA CYS A 46 1.45 -6.38 2.66
C CYS A 46 2.06 -7.74 2.31
N ASP A 47 1.24 -8.79 2.18
CA ASP A 47 1.72 -10.12 1.82
C ASP A 47 2.27 -10.17 0.38
N CYS A 48 1.64 -9.44 -0.54
CA CYS A 48 2.17 -9.27 -1.89
C CYS A 48 3.55 -8.59 -1.87
N ALA A 49 3.73 -7.52 -1.09
CA ALA A 49 5.02 -6.84 -0.94
C ALA A 49 6.10 -7.76 -0.33
N ARG A 50 5.75 -8.57 0.67
CA ARG A 50 6.63 -9.58 1.27
C ARG A 50 7.07 -10.63 0.25
N VAL A 51 6.11 -11.25 -0.45
CA VAL A 51 6.37 -12.30 -1.45
C VAL A 51 7.26 -11.78 -2.58
N MET A 52 7.02 -10.53 -3.01
CA MET A 52 7.81 -9.88 -4.05
C MET A 52 9.19 -9.42 -3.58
N LYS A 53 9.51 -9.51 -2.29
CA LYS A 53 10.71 -8.94 -1.66
C LYS A 53 10.89 -7.46 -2.01
N ALA A 54 9.82 -6.68 -1.91
CA ALA A 54 9.82 -5.26 -2.22
C ALA A 54 10.90 -4.50 -1.43
N ASP A 55 11.57 -3.54 -2.08
CA ASP A 55 12.59 -2.67 -1.48
C ASP A 55 12.34 -1.23 -1.93
N GLY A 56 12.11 -0.34 -0.97
CA GLY A 56 11.75 1.05 -1.17
C GLY A 56 10.24 1.29 -1.14
N LEU A 57 9.79 2.33 -1.85
CA LEU A 57 8.38 2.71 -1.91
C LEU A 57 7.66 1.93 -3.01
N VAL A 58 6.64 1.18 -2.61
CA VAL A 58 5.81 0.37 -3.51
C VAL A 58 4.33 0.63 -3.26
N ASN A 59 3.50 0.32 -4.24
CA ASN A 59 2.05 0.41 -4.11
C ASN A 59 1.40 -0.87 -4.59
N VAL A 60 0.54 -1.44 -3.74
CA VAL A 60 -0.26 -2.62 -4.11
C VAL A 60 -1.72 -2.21 -4.18
N GLN A 61 -2.37 -2.57 -5.28
CA GLN A 61 -3.79 -2.30 -5.49
C GLN A 61 -4.58 -3.58 -5.49
N THR A 62 -5.71 -3.56 -4.79
CA THR A 62 -6.65 -4.66 -4.76
C THR A 62 -8.04 -4.16 -5.12
N ARG A 63 -8.90 -5.05 -5.57
CA ARG A 63 -10.29 -4.73 -5.87
C ARG A 63 -11.16 -5.91 -5.52
N ASN A 64 -12.29 -5.67 -4.90
CA ASN A 64 -13.12 -6.79 -4.43
C ASN A 64 -13.83 -7.49 -5.59
N ASP A 65 -13.92 -8.83 -5.47
CA ASP A 65 -14.73 -9.68 -6.33
C ASP A 65 -16.23 -9.57 -6.00
N VAL A 66 -17.06 -10.35 -6.68
CA VAL A 66 -18.52 -10.37 -6.50
C VAL A 66 -18.98 -10.86 -5.12
N ASN A 67 -18.11 -11.55 -4.37
CA ASN A 67 -18.37 -12.03 -3.02
C ASN A 67 -17.82 -11.06 -1.95
N GLY A 68 -17.20 -9.96 -2.36
CA GLY A 68 -16.59 -8.98 -1.46
C GLY A 68 -15.17 -9.33 -1.02
N ASN A 69 -14.53 -10.35 -1.60
CA ASN A 69 -13.15 -10.72 -1.28
C ASN A 69 -12.17 -9.83 -2.06
N PRO A 70 -11.13 -9.27 -1.42
CA PRO A 70 -10.10 -8.53 -2.14
C PRO A 70 -9.29 -9.47 -3.03
N VAL A 71 -9.10 -9.08 -4.29
CA VAL A 71 -8.16 -9.74 -5.20
C VAL A 71 -7.08 -8.76 -5.64
N LEU A 72 -5.86 -9.26 -5.85
CA LEU A 72 -4.75 -8.46 -6.36
C LEU A 72 -5.07 -7.95 -7.77
N LEU A 73 -4.98 -6.63 -7.95
CA LEU A 73 -5.11 -5.99 -9.26
C LEU A 73 -3.72 -5.78 -9.88
N GLU A 74 -2.85 -5.09 -9.15
CA GLU A 74 -1.47 -4.82 -9.58
C GLU A 74 -0.54 -4.52 -8.40
N THR A 75 0.76 -4.69 -8.64
CA THR A 75 1.84 -4.24 -7.74
C THR A 75 2.76 -3.32 -8.51
N ASN A 76 2.87 -2.08 -8.06
CA ASN A 76 3.75 -1.07 -8.61
C ASN A 76 5.01 -0.97 -7.75
N MET A 77 6.18 -1.31 -8.30
CA MET A 77 7.49 -1.15 -7.63
C MET A 77 7.99 0.30 -7.68
N ARG A 78 7.09 1.23 -7.32
CA ARG A 78 7.30 2.67 -7.26
C ARG A 78 6.19 3.31 -6.41
N PRO A 79 6.35 4.56 -5.97
CA PRO A 79 5.26 5.32 -5.35
C PRO A 79 4.04 5.41 -6.27
N SER A 80 2.85 5.37 -5.67
CA SER A 80 1.61 5.68 -6.40
C SER A 80 1.48 7.19 -6.64
N GLY A 81 0.64 7.57 -7.60
CA GLY A 81 0.26 8.98 -7.75
C GLY A 81 -0.52 9.53 -6.55
N GLY A 82 -1.09 8.64 -5.72
CA GLY A 82 -1.84 9.00 -4.51
C GLY A 82 -1.00 8.99 -3.23
N VAL A 83 0.31 8.75 -3.30
CA VAL A 83 1.17 8.66 -2.10
C VAL A 83 1.09 9.92 -1.22
N GLY A 84 0.81 11.09 -1.80
CA GLY A 84 0.63 12.33 -1.05
C GLY A 84 -0.54 12.30 -0.06
N TYR A 85 -1.57 11.48 -0.31
CA TYR A 85 -2.70 11.33 0.63
C TYR A 85 -2.30 10.70 1.95
N THR A 86 -1.17 9.98 2.01
CA THR A 86 -0.67 9.36 3.24
C THR A 86 -0.30 10.40 4.31
N LEU A 87 -0.05 11.65 3.92
CA LEU A 87 0.12 12.75 4.87
C LEU A 87 -1.08 12.89 5.82
N HIS A 88 -2.29 12.61 5.35
CA HIS A 88 -3.50 12.67 6.18
C HIS A 88 -3.59 11.55 7.22
N SER A 89 -2.79 10.48 7.10
CA SER A 89 -2.66 9.46 8.14
C SER A 89 -1.60 9.81 9.18
N GLY A 90 -0.94 10.97 9.06
CA GLY A 90 0.21 11.34 9.90
C GLY A 90 1.52 10.64 9.52
N VAL A 91 1.53 9.85 8.43
CA VAL A 91 2.70 9.08 7.99
C VAL A 91 3.29 9.72 6.73
N ASN A 92 4.50 10.26 6.83
CA ASN A 92 5.25 10.78 5.68
C ASN A 92 6.11 9.67 5.06
N LEU A 93 5.51 8.80 4.23
CA LEU A 93 6.23 7.68 3.61
C LEU A 93 7.49 8.11 2.81
N PRO A 94 7.46 9.17 1.97
CA PRO A 94 8.69 9.65 1.32
C PRO A 94 9.77 10.13 2.30
N GLY A 95 9.35 10.76 3.41
CA GLY A 95 10.26 11.17 4.48
C GLY A 95 10.90 9.98 5.19
N LEU A 96 10.11 8.95 5.54
CA LEU A 96 10.61 7.72 6.14
C LEU A 96 11.57 6.98 5.19
N PHE A 97 11.25 6.93 3.90
CA PHE A 97 12.14 6.35 2.89
C PHE A 97 13.50 7.07 2.87
N ALA A 98 13.50 8.41 2.85
CA ALA A 98 14.74 9.18 2.87
C ALA A 98 15.52 8.97 4.17
N ALA A 99 14.84 8.99 5.33
CA ALA A 99 15.47 8.75 6.62
C ALA A 99 16.12 7.36 6.68
N PHE A 100 15.42 6.32 6.22
CA PHE A 100 15.94 4.95 6.16
C PHE A 100 17.17 4.83 5.25
N LYS A 101 17.08 5.35 4.01
CA LYS A 101 18.21 5.26 3.05
C LYS A 101 19.41 6.11 3.47
N LEU A 102 19.23 7.13 4.30
CA LEU A 102 20.31 7.93 4.89
C LEU A 102 20.84 7.36 6.22
N GLY A 103 20.29 6.24 6.71
CA GLY A 103 20.71 5.64 7.99
C GLY A 103 20.29 6.44 9.22
N LEU A 104 19.27 7.29 9.10
CA LEU A 104 18.69 8.08 10.20
C LEU A 104 17.53 7.37 10.90
N MET A 105 17.12 6.21 10.37
CA MET A 105 16.06 5.35 10.89
C MET A 105 16.46 3.89 10.64
N SER A 106 16.22 3.03 11.63
CA SER A 106 16.35 1.58 11.54
C SER A 106 14.98 0.91 11.44
N GLU A 107 14.97 -0.39 11.18
CA GLU A 107 13.75 -1.21 11.30
C GLU A 107 13.29 -1.34 12.76
N ASP A 108 14.25 -1.25 13.70
CA ASP A 108 14.06 -1.25 15.15
C ASP A 108 13.81 0.16 15.73
#